data_AF-A0A7I8CNL1-F1
#
_entry.id   AF-A0A7I8CNL1-F1
#
_cell.length_a   1.000
_cell.length_b   1.000
_cell.length_c   1.000
_cell.angle_alpha   90.00
_cell.angle_beta   90.00
_cell.angle_gamma   90.00
#
_symmetry.space_group_name_H-M   'P 1'
#
loop_
_entity.id
_entity.type
_entity.pdbx_description
1 polymer ?
#
loop_
_entity_poly.entity_id
_entity_poly.type
_entity_poly.pdbx_seq_one_letter_code
_entity_poly.pdbx_strand_id
1 'polypeptide(L)'
;MRSIEDSLKRLRTDHLDCVWIHDPAVDFHGEQWRDVFDIAMSGAAKALTRLREEGVIKAWGLGVNRVEPCELALEQADPDGFLLAGRYTLLDHTAALEKLMPASAERGLGIVVGGPYNSGLLAGGTHYEYQKAPQAMIERVEQIKSICARFGADIRAVALQFSLAHPAVAGVIPGASRPERIAENQALATQAIPGELWNELKSAGVISGNAPTPRV
;
A
#
# COMPACT_ATOMS: atom_id res chain seq x y z
N MET A 1 -10.67 14.45 18.18
CA MET A 1 -10.87 13.83 19.50
C MET A 1 -12.02 12.83 19.50
N ARG A 2 -13.28 13.22 19.25
CA ARG A 2 -14.43 12.28 19.21
C ARG A 2 -14.19 10.96 18.44
N SER A 3 -13.60 11.02 17.23
CA SER A 3 -13.29 9.83 16.43
C SER A 3 -12.33 8.84 17.13
N ILE A 4 -11.36 9.35 17.91
CA ILE A 4 -10.38 8.54 18.65
C ILE A 4 -11.06 7.87 19.84
N GLU A 5 -11.82 8.63 20.62
CA GLU A 5 -12.60 8.11 21.77
C GLU A 5 -13.58 7.01 21.34
N ASP A 6 -14.30 7.24 20.24
CA ASP A 6 -15.22 6.25 19.68
C ASP A 6 -14.49 4.99 19.21
N SER A 7 -13.28 5.13 18.67
CA SER A 7 -12.46 4.00 18.20
C SER A 7 -11.92 3.17 19.37
N LEU A 8 -11.37 3.81 20.41
CA LEU A 8 -10.95 3.14 21.65
C LEU A 8 -12.11 2.35 22.27
N LYS A 9 -13.29 2.96 22.36
CA LYS A 9 -14.50 2.30 22.88
C LYS A 9 -14.92 1.09 22.05
N ARG A 10 -14.91 1.19 20.71
CA ARG A 10 -15.29 0.08 19.81
C ARG A 10 -14.29 -1.08 19.85
N LEU A 11 -13.00 -0.76 19.86
CA LEU A 11 -11.91 -1.73 19.93
C LEU A 11 -11.74 -2.33 21.34
N ARG A 12 -12.37 -1.71 22.35
CA ARG A 12 -12.27 -2.10 23.77
C ARG A 12 -10.82 -2.13 24.24
N THR A 13 -10.08 -1.10 23.85
CA THR A 13 -8.68 -0.87 24.21
C THR A 13 -8.52 0.57 24.71
N ASP A 14 -7.46 0.81 25.47
CA ASP A 14 -7.07 2.12 26.00
C ASP A 14 -5.96 2.79 25.19
N HIS A 15 -5.39 2.10 24.19
CA HIS A 15 -4.32 2.59 23.34
C HIS A 15 -4.56 2.29 21.87
N LEU A 16 -3.96 3.09 21.00
CA LEU A 16 -3.89 2.85 19.56
C LEU A 16 -2.42 2.87 19.13
N ASP A 17 -1.96 1.85 18.40
CA ASP A 17 -0.59 1.88 17.88
C ASP A 17 -0.43 2.94 16.79
N CYS A 18 -1.22 2.85 15.73
CA CYS A 18 -1.17 3.76 14.59
C CYS A 18 -2.54 4.35 14.26
N VAL A 19 -2.58 5.63 13.89
CA VAL A 19 -3.81 6.31 13.42
C VAL A 19 -3.62 6.91 12.04
N TRP A 20 -4.51 6.57 11.11
CA TRP A 20 -4.48 7.08 9.74
C TRP A 20 -5.57 8.14 9.53
N ILE A 21 -5.18 9.33 9.05
CA ILE A 21 -6.13 10.27 8.46
C ILE A 21 -6.54 9.69 7.11
N HIS A 22 -7.82 9.40 6.95
CA HIS A 22 -8.32 8.62 5.82
C HIS A 22 -8.78 9.54 4.67
N ASP A 23 -8.29 9.25 3.47
CA ASP A 23 -8.74 9.80 2.19
C ASP A 23 -8.75 11.33 1.96
N PRO A 24 -7.80 12.15 2.47
CA PRO A 24 -7.65 13.55 2.02
C PRO A 24 -7.03 13.61 0.60
N ALA A 25 -7.72 13.03 -0.40
CA ALA A 25 -7.19 12.73 -1.71
C ALA A 25 -8.19 13.03 -2.84
N VAL A 26 -7.67 13.20 -4.06
CA VAL A 26 -8.43 13.60 -5.25
C VAL A 26 -9.53 12.60 -5.63
N ASP A 27 -9.33 11.31 -5.41
CA ASP A 27 -10.31 10.28 -5.76
C ASP A 27 -11.56 10.28 -4.88
N PHE A 28 -11.51 10.92 -3.71
CA PHE A 28 -12.66 11.09 -2.82
C PHE A 28 -13.27 12.49 -2.86
N HIS A 29 -12.46 13.51 -3.12
CA HIS A 29 -12.88 14.91 -2.99
C HIS A 29 -12.83 15.70 -4.30
N GLY A 30 -12.42 15.10 -5.42
CA GLY A 30 -12.32 15.77 -6.71
C GLY A 30 -11.43 17.01 -6.63
N GLU A 31 -11.85 18.12 -7.24
CA GLU A 31 -11.09 19.38 -7.26
C GLU A 31 -10.85 19.98 -5.86
N GLN A 32 -11.73 19.70 -4.89
CA GLN A 32 -11.67 20.25 -3.53
C GLN A 32 -10.69 19.53 -2.60
N TRP A 33 -10.02 18.48 -3.09
CA TRP A 33 -9.18 17.64 -2.23
C TRP A 33 -8.05 18.42 -1.55
N ARG A 34 -7.53 19.48 -2.18
CA ARG A 34 -6.52 20.37 -1.60
C ARG A 34 -7.04 21.07 -0.34
N ASP A 35 -8.26 21.60 -0.39
CA ASP A 35 -8.88 22.26 0.77
C ASP A 35 -9.10 21.27 1.91
N VAL A 36 -9.56 20.05 1.59
CA VAL A 36 -9.75 18.98 2.58
C VAL A 36 -8.41 18.53 3.17
N PHE A 37 -7.37 18.41 2.34
CA PHE A 37 -6.02 18.10 2.75
C PHE A 37 -5.47 19.17 3.70
N ASP A 38 -5.65 20.45 3.37
CA ASP A 38 -5.19 21.56 4.21
C ASP A 38 -5.93 21.58 5.56
N ILE A 39 -7.23 21.28 5.57
CA ILE A 39 -8.00 21.09 6.82
C ILE A 39 -7.43 19.92 7.64
N ALA A 40 -7.11 18.80 6.98
CA ALA A 40 -6.53 17.63 7.64
C ALA A 40 -5.15 17.94 8.25
N MET A 41 -4.27 18.64 7.53
CA MET A 41 -2.93 19.00 8.00
C MET A 41 -2.97 20.08 9.09
N SER A 42 -3.83 21.08 8.96
CA SER A 42 -3.95 22.16 9.94
C SER A 42 -4.72 21.77 11.21
N GLY A 43 -5.54 20.72 11.15
CA GLY A 43 -6.34 20.22 12.26
C GLY A 43 -5.91 18.83 12.75
N ALA A 44 -6.29 17.78 12.00
CA ALA A 44 -6.11 16.40 12.42
C ALA A 44 -4.64 16.02 12.66
N ALA A 45 -3.74 16.39 11.75
CA ALA A 45 -2.31 16.10 11.91
C ALA A 45 -1.72 16.73 13.18
N LYS A 46 -2.08 17.99 13.51
CA LYS A 46 -1.64 18.64 14.75
C LYS A 46 -2.16 17.94 15.99
N ALA A 47 -3.44 17.55 15.98
CA ALA A 47 -4.03 16.83 17.11
C ALA A 47 -3.39 15.44 17.30
N LEU A 48 -3.14 14.72 16.21
CA LEU A 48 -2.49 13.40 16.24
C LEU A 48 -1.02 13.50 16.65
N THR A 49 -0.30 14.53 16.21
CA THR A 49 1.07 14.82 16.65
C THR A 49 1.11 15.00 18.17
N ARG A 50 0.19 15.82 18.72
CA ARG A 50 0.08 15.99 20.17
C ARG A 50 -0.24 14.69 20.90
N LEU A 51 -1.16 13.87 20.38
CA LEU A 51 -1.48 12.57 20.98
C LEU A 51 -0.29 11.59 20.94
N ARG A 52 0.54 11.65 19.90
CA ARG A 52 1.78 10.88 19.80
C ARG A 52 2.79 11.35 20.83
N GLU A 53 2.99 12.66 20.96
CA GLU A 53 3.89 13.26 21.97
C GLU A 53 3.44 12.98 23.40
N GLU A 54 2.13 12.90 23.65
CA GLU A 54 1.54 12.51 24.95
C GLU A 54 1.57 10.98 25.19
N GLY A 55 1.98 10.19 24.20
CA GLY A 55 2.07 8.73 24.29
C GLY A 55 0.73 7.98 24.20
N VAL A 56 -0.37 8.68 23.84
CA VAL A 56 -1.70 8.08 23.66
C VAL A 56 -1.73 7.21 22.41
N ILE A 57 -1.00 7.61 21.37
CA ILE A 57 -0.75 6.81 20.18
C ILE A 57 0.75 6.67 19.93
N LYS A 58 1.18 5.62 19.24
CA LYS A 58 2.61 5.46 18.90
C LYS A 58 2.98 6.14 17.59
N ALA A 59 2.04 6.22 16.65
CA ALA A 59 2.28 6.71 15.31
C ALA A 59 1.01 7.28 14.66
N TRP A 60 1.20 8.18 13.69
CA TRP A 60 0.14 8.62 12.79
C TRP A 60 0.60 8.76 11.35
N GLY A 61 -0.35 8.82 10.41
CA GLY A 61 -0.06 9.10 9.02
C GLY A 61 -1.31 9.27 8.17
N LEU A 62 -1.19 9.05 6.86
CA LEU A 62 -2.34 9.00 5.95
C LEU A 62 -2.68 7.58 5.52
N GLY A 63 -3.97 7.31 5.36
CA GLY A 63 -4.48 6.12 4.69
C GLY A 63 -5.20 6.56 3.41
N VAL A 64 -4.60 6.30 2.26
CA VAL A 64 -5.05 6.84 0.96
C VAL A 64 -4.79 5.89 -0.20
N ASN A 65 -5.46 6.12 -1.33
CA ASN A 65 -5.27 5.39 -2.58
C ASN A 65 -4.48 6.20 -3.63
N ARG A 66 -3.73 7.21 -3.21
CA ARG A 66 -3.00 8.14 -4.07
C ARG A 66 -1.65 8.48 -3.44
N VAL A 67 -0.63 8.71 -4.26
CA VAL A 67 0.75 8.94 -3.80
C VAL A 67 0.92 10.41 -3.38
N GLU A 68 0.27 11.30 -4.11
CA GLU A 68 0.40 12.75 -4.03
C GLU A 68 0.07 13.31 -2.63
N PRO A 69 -1.00 12.87 -1.92
CA PRO A 69 -1.24 13.32 -0.55
C PRO A 69 -0.13 12.93 0.43
N CYS A 70 0.45 11.73 0.27
CA CYS A 70 1.56 11.28 1.13
C CYS A 70 2.79 12.15 0.93
N GLU A 71 3.13 12.47 -0.32
CA GLU A 71 4.27 13.33 -0.63
C GLU A 71 4.10 14.75 -0.08
N LEU A 72 2.89 15.32 -0.17
CA LEU A 72 2.59 16.62 0.43
C LEU A 72 2.66 16.57 1.96
N ALA A 73 2.20 15.48 2.59
CA ALA A 73 2.28 15.33 4.03
C ALA A 73 3.74 15.27 4.52
N LEU A 74 4.64 14.66 3.75
CA LEU A 74 6.09 14.68 4.02
C LEU A 74 6.73 16.07 3.93
N GLU A 75 6.08 17.01 3.24
CA GLU A 75 6.55 18.40 3.09
C GLU A 75 5.97 19.33 4.17
N GLN A 76 4.75 19.06 4.62
CA GLN A 76 3.98 19.98 5.49
C GLN A 76 3.90 19.54 6.95
N ALA A 77 4.18 18.27 7.24
CA ALA A 77 4.00 17.67 8.56
C ALA A 77 5.05 16.60 8.86
N ASP A 78 4.91 15.93 10.01
CA ASP A 78 5.81 14.90 10.51
C ASP A 78 5.06 13.57 10.79
N PRO A 79 4.54 12.90 9.74
CA PRO A 79 3.90 11.58 9.89
C PRO A 79 4.95 10.49 10.15
N ASP A 80 4.53 9.37 10.73
CA ASP A 80 5.36 8.19 11.03
C ASP A 80 5.30 7.11 9.92
N GLY A 81 4.33 7.22 9.01
CA GLY A 81 4.16 6.29 7.90
C GLY A 81 2.91 6.55 7.07
N PHE A 82 2.60 5.63 6.16
CA PHE A 82 1.40 5.69 5.33
C PHE A 82 0.80 4.30 5.10
N LEU A 83 -0.53 4.23 5.07
CA LEU A 83 -1.25 3.12 4.44
C LEU A 83 -1.57 3.50 3.00
N LEU A 84 -0.86 2.89 2.05
CA LEU A 84 -0.99 3.19 0.63
C LEU A 84 -1.69 2.03 -0.07
N ALA A 85 -2.96 2.20 -0.43
CA ALA A 85 -3.71 1.13 -1.06
C ALA A 85 -3.59 1.18 -2.59
N GLY A 86 -3.23 0.05 -3.20
CA GLY A 86 -3.23 -0.13 -4.65
C GLY A 86 -2.15 0.60 -5.46
N ARG A 87 -1.24 1.38 -4.82
CA ARG A 87 -0.20 2.19 -5.51
C ARG A 87 1.24 1.72 -5.33
N TYR A 88 1.46 0.58 -4.66
CA TYR A 88 2.73 -0.14 -4.70
C TYR A 88 2.49 -1.65 -4.89
N THR A 89 2.08 -2.01 -6.11
CA THR A 89 1.70 -3.36 -6.52
C THR A 89 2.31 -3.69 -7.88
N LEU A 90 2.23 -4.94 -8.34
CA LEU A 90 2.68 -5.32 -9.69
C LEU A 90 2.01 -4.52 -10.83
N LEU A 91 0.80 -4.01 -10.59
CA LEU A 91 0.03 -3.28 -11.60
C LEU A 91 0.27 -1.78 -11.55
N ASP A 92 0.61 -1.24 -10.37
CA ASP A 92 0.83 0.20 -10.18
C ASP A 92 1.84 0.46 -9.05
N HIS A 93 3.01 1.01 -9.42
CA HIS A 93 4.11 1.32 -8.51
C HIS A 93 5.02 2.46 -8.99
N THR A 94 4.95 2.86 -10.27
CA THR A 94 5.87 3.84 -10.86
C THR A 94 5.88 5.15 -10.08
N ALA A 95 4.71 5.77 -9.86
CA ALA A 95 4.62 7.04 -9.15
C ALA A 95 5.14 6.93 -7.70
N ALA A 96 4.84 5.83 -7.01
CA ALA A 96 5.34 5.61 -5.65
C ALA A 96 6.88 5.48 -5.62
N LEU A 97 7.49 4.84 -6.63
CA LEU A 97 8.94 4.68 -6.72
C LEU A 97 9.69 5.97 -7.03
N GLU A 98 9.04 6.99 -7.62
CA GLU A 98 9.72 8.23 -8.01
C GLU A 98 10.19 9.04 -6.81
N LYS A 99 9.33 9.20 -5.79
CA LYS A 99 9.63 10.06 -4.64
C LYS A 99 9.17 9.48 -3.31
N LEU A 100 7.92 9.03 -3.18
CA LEU A 100 7.37 8.57 -1.90
C LEU A 100 8.18 7.42 -1.28
N MET A 101 8.46 6.34 -2.03
CA MET A 101 9.11 5.16 -1.50
C MET A 101 10.59 5.42 -1.12
N PRO A 102 11.41 6.11 -1.94
CA PRO A 102 12.75 6.54 -1.54
C PRO A 102 12.75 7.46 -0.30
N ALA A 103 11.89 8.48 -0.28
CA ALA A 103 11.82 9.42 0.85
C ALA A 103 11.40 8.74 2.15
N SER A 104 10.48 7.77 2.06
CA SER A 104 10.05 6.98 3.23
C SER A 104 11.20 6.11 3.75
N ALA A 105 11.95 5.45 2.86
CA ALA A 105 13.11 4.65 3.26
C ALA A 105 14.21 5.51 3.91
N GLU A 106 14.51 6.68 3.34
CA GLU A 106 15.53 7.60 3.87
C GLU A 106 15.19 8.12 5.27
N ARG A 107 13.91 8.42 5.52
CA ARG A 107 13.41 8.95 6.79
C ARG A 107 13.06 7.86 7.82
N GLY A 108 13.14 6.59 7.45
CA GLY A 108 12.74 5.47 8.32
C GLY A 108 11.22 5.36 8.54
N LEU A 109 10.42 5.88 7.60
CA LEU A 109 8.95 5.84 7.65
C LEU A 109 8.43 4.51 7.11
N GLY A 110 7.37 3.99 7.74
CA GLY A 110 6.75 2.73 7.34
C GLY A 110 5.65 2.91 6.28
N ILE A 111 5.73 2.14 5.19
CA ILE A 111 4.65 2.00 4.22
C ILE A 111 3.91 0.68 4.46
N VAL A 112 2.60 0.77 4.69
CA VAL A 112 1.69 -0.36 4.73
C VAL A 112 0.96 -0.45 3.40
N VAL A 113 1.25 -1.47 2.59
CA VAL A 113 0.59 -1.63 1.29
C VAL A 113 -0.78 -2.27 1.48
N GLY A 114 -1.83 -1.53 1.16
CA GLY A 114 -3.20 -2.04 1.14
C GLY A 114 -3.55 -2.67 -0.20
N GLY A 115 -4.15 -3.86 -0.19
CA GLY A 115 -4.68 -4.46 -1.43
C GLY A 115 -3.62 -4.79 -2.48
N PRO A 116 -2.62 -5.64 -2.17
CA PRO A 116 -1.53 -6.03 -3.09
C PRO A 116 -2.02 -6.71 -4.38
N TYR A 117 -3.29 -7.13 -4.41
CA TYR A 117 -3.93 -7.77 -5.56
C TYR A 117 -4.80 -6.82 -6.41
N ASN A 118 -4.76 -5.51 -6.15
CA ASN A 118 -5.55 -4.45 -6.81
C ASN A 118 -7.02 -4.83 -7.01
N SER A 119 -7.80 -4.85 -5.92
CA SER A 119 -9.22 -5.27 -5.93
C SER A 119 -9.47 -6.71 -6.41
N GLY A 120 -8.44 -7.56 -6.33
CA GLY A 120 -8.54 -8.99 -6.60
C GLY A 120 -8.21 -9.37 -8.04
N LEU A 121 -7.88 -8.43 -8.93
CA LEU A 121 -7.54 -8.73 -10.32
C LEU A 121 -6.39 -9.76 -10.42
N LEU A 122 -5.34 -9.58 -9.62
CA LEU A 122 -4.21 -10.52 -9.56
C LEU A 122 -4.54 -11.85 -8.85
N ALA A 123 -5.71 -11.95 -8.23
CA ALA A 123 -6.20 -13.12 -7.52
C ALA A 123 -7.39 -13.80 -8.24
N GLY A 124 -7.59 -13.51 -9.54
CA GLY A 124 -8.65 -14.10 -10.36
C GLY A 124 -9.99 -13.37 -10.33
N GLY A 125 -10.04 -12.19 -9.69
CA GLY A 125 -11.18 -11.28 -9.76
C GLY A 125 -11.25 -10.52 -11.09
N THR A 126 -12.32 -9.75 -11.26
CA THR A 126 -12.62 -8.98 -12.49
C THR A 126 -12.55 -7.46 -12.28
N HIS A 127 -12.17 -7.03 -11.08
CA HIS A 127 -12.19 -5.63 -10.67
C HIS A 127 -10.79 -5.10 -10.45
N TYR A 128 -10.58 -3.84 -10.83
CA TYR A 128 -9.39 -3.04 -10.59
C TYR A 128 -9.86 -1.69 -10.05
N GLU A 129 -9.30 -1.26 -8.91
CA GLU A 129 -9.72 -0.02 -8.23
C GLU A 129 -11.23 0.05 -7.96
N TYR A 130 -11.80 -1.07 -7.49
CA TYR A 130 -13.21 -1.23 -7.16
C TYR A 130 -14.19 -1.08 -8.34
N GLN A 131 -13.67 -0.97 -9.56
CA GLN A 131 -14.45 -0.90 -10.79
C GLN A 131 -14.12 -2.10 -11.67
N LYS A 132 -14.93 -2.35 -12.72
CA LYS A 132 -14.63 -3.39 -13.69
C LYS A 132 -13.28 -3.10 -14.34
N ALA A 133 -12.38 -4.09 -14.36
CA ALA A 133 -11.04 -3.89 -14.90
C ALA A 133 -11.10 -3.50 -16.39
N PRO A 134 -10.38 -2.46 -16.81
CA PRO A 134 -10.27 -2.12 -18.22
C PRO A 134 -9.48 -3.20 -18.95
N GLN A 135 -9.73 -3.34 -20.26
CA GLN A 135 -9.12 -4.38 -21.10
C GLN A 135 -7.58 -4.39 -21.01
N ALA A 136 -6.96 -3.20 -20.98
CA ALA A 136 -5.50 -3.08 -20.83
C ALA A 136 -4.96 -3.68 -19.51
N MET A 137 -5.73 -3.62 -18.42
CA MET A 137 -5.33 -4.24 -17.15
C MET A 137 -5.49 -5.75 -17.18
N ILE A 138 -6.52 -6.26 -17.88
CA ILE A 138 -6.70 -7.70 -18.10
C ILE A 138 -5.53 -8.25 -18.90
N GLU A 139 -5.16 -7.59 -20.00
CA GLU A 139 -4.01 -7.96 -20.83
C GLU A 139 -2.70 -7.91 -20.05
N ARG A 140 -2.50 -6.88 -19.21
CA ARG A 140 -1.34 -6.80 -18.31
C ARG A 140 -1.29 -7.98 -17.35
N VAL A 141 -2.42 -8.40 -16.77
CA VAL A 141 -2.47 -9.58 -15.90
C VAL A 141 -2.19 -10.87 -16.65
N GLU A 142 -2.69 -11.04 -17.87
CA GLU A 142 -2.38 -12.22 -18.68
C GLU A 142 -0.89 -12.28 -19.07
N GLN A 143 -0.27 -11.14 -19.36
CA GLN A 143 1.18 -11.06 -19.56
C GLN A 143 1.94 -11.51 -18.31
N ILE A 144 1.57 -11.01 -17.12
CA ILE A 144 2.18 -11.41 -15.85
C ILE A 144 2.01 -12.92 -15.62
N LYS A 145 0.80 -13.46 -15.81
CA LYS A 145 0.52 -14.89 -15.65
C LYS A 145 1.37 -15.74 -16.58
N SER A 146 1.50 -15.34 -17.85
CA SER A 146 2.33 -16.04 -18.83
C SER A 146 3.80 -16.10 -18.40
N ILE A 147 4.34 -14.97 -17.91
CA ILE A 147 5.70 -14.93 -17.37
C ILE A 147 5.82 -15.87 -16.16
N CYS A 148 4.92 -15.75 -15.18
CA CYS A 148 4.95 -16.56 -13.96
C CYS A 148 4.88 -18.08 -14.25
N ALA A 149 4.04 -18.48 -15.21
CA ALA A 149 3.86 -19.87 -15.60
C ALA A 149 5.15 -20.53 -16.11
N ARG A 150 6.00 -19.78 -16.83
CA ARG A 150 7.30 -20.30 -17.32
C ARG A 150 8.29 -20.64 -16.20
N PHE A 151 8.09 -20.07 -15.01
CA PHE A 151 8.91 -20.29 -13.83
C PHE A 151 8.18 -21.09 -12.74
N GLY A 152 6.95 -21.56 -13.01
CA GLY A 152 6.14 -22.29 -12.03
C GLY A 152 5.74 -21.47 -10.79
N ALA A 153 5.69 -20.14 -10.90
CA ALA A 153 5.33 -19.26 -9.79
C ALA A 153 3.83 -18.93 -9.80
N ASP A 154 3.22 -18.81 -8.61
CA ASP A 154 1.85 -18.30 -8.47
C ASP A 154 1.90 -16.77 -8.59
N ILE A 155 1.09 -16.19 -9.48
CA ILE A 155 1.00 -14.73 -9.65
C ILE A 155 0.67 -14.00 -8.34
N ARG A 156 -0.10 -14.63 -7.44
CA ARG A 156 -0.43 -14.05 -6.13
C ARG A 156 0.79 -14.03 -5.21
N ALA A 157 1.68 -15.02 -5.30
CA ALA A 157 2.95 -15.01 -4.57
C ALA A 157 3.87 -13.91 -5.10
N VAL A 158 3.99 -13.80 -6.42
CA VAL A 158 4.77 -12.73 -7.07
C VAL A 158 4.23 -11.35 -6.68
N ALA A 159 2.91 -11.16 -6.67
CA ALA A 159 2.28 -9.90 -6.28
C ALA A 159 2.54 -9.51 -4.83
N LEU A 160 2.39 -10.49 -3.92
CA LEU A 160 2.58 -10.27 -2.49
C LEU A 160 4.05 -10.00 -2.16
N GLN A 161 4.97 -10.80 -2.70
CA GLN A 161 6.40 -10.65 -2.45
C GLN A 161 6.97 -9.39 -3.12
N PHE A 162 6.49 -9.00 -4.31
CA PHE A 162 6.84 -7.71 -4.91
C PHE A 162 6.47 -6.54 -3.99
N SER A 163 5.24 -6.57 -3.47
CA SER A 163 4.74 -5.52 -2.57
C SER A 163 5.55 -5.43 -1.27
N LEU A 164 6.12 -6.56 -0.81
CA LEU A 164 7.00 -6.64 0.36
C LEU A 164 8.46 -6.25 0.08
N ALA A 165 8.88 -6.16 -1.18
CA ALA A 165 10.30 -6.12 -1.54
C ALA A 165 11.01 -4.80 -1.23
N HIS A 166 10.27 -3.69 -1.14
CA HIS A 166 10.87 -2.38 -0.94
C HIS A 166 11.25 -2.16 0.55
N PRO A 167 12.46 -1.64 0.87
CA PRO A 167 12.89 -1.43 2.26
C PRO A 167 11.97 -0.55 3.12
N ALA A 168 11.25 0.39 2.50
CA ALA A 168 10.26 1.22 3.19
C ALA A 168 8.97 0.47 3.60
N VAL A 169 8.71 -0.73 3.06
CA VAL A 169 7.47 -1.45 3.34
C VAL A 169 7.57 -2.13 4.70
N ALA A 170 6.74 -1.66 5.63
CA ALA A 170 6.62 -2.22 6.98
C ALA A 170 5.62 -3.39 7.04
N GLY A 171 4.69 -3.45 6.08
CA GLY A 171 3.71 -4.54 6.02
C GLY A 171 2.82 -4.46 4.78
N VAL A 172 2.13 -5.56 4.51
CA VAL A 172 1.16 -5.67 3.42
C VAL A 172 -0.13 -6.27 3.97
N ILE A 173 -1.28 -5.72 3.57
CA ILE A 173 -2.61 -6.19 3.99
C ILE A 173 -3.28 -6.88 2.79
N PRO A 174 -3.08 -8.21 2.61
CA PRO A 174 -3.82 -8.98 1.64
C PRO A 174 -5.25 -9.24 2.12
N GLY A 175 -6.16 -9.53 1.19
CA GLY A 175 -7.54 -9.88 1.53
C GLY A 175 -7.65 -11.23 2.25
N ALA A 176 -8.51 -11.30 3.27
CA ALA A 176 -8.75 -12.51 4.07
C ALA A 176 -10.25 -12.74 4.31
N SER A 177 -11.06 -12.78 3.24
CA SER A 177 -12.53 -12.90 3.32
C SER A 177 -13.03 -14.25 3.88
N ARG A 178 -12.15 -15.23 4.05
CA ARG A 178 -12.41 -16.52 4.71
C ARG A 178 -11.16 -16.96 5.47
N PRO A 179 -11.28 -17.74 6.56
CA PRO A 179 -10.15 -18.09 7.43
C PRO A 179 -8.97 -18.74 6.71
N GLU A 180 -9.24 -19.57 5.71
CA GLU A 180 -8.21 -20.31 4.96
C GLU A 180 -7.25 -19.38 4.21
N ARG A 181 -7.70 -18.16 3.86
CA ARG A 181 -6.87 -17.17 3.18
C ARG A 181 -5.67 -16.72 4.00
N ILE A 182 -5.74 -16.82 5.33
CA ILE A 182 -4.61 -16.45 6.20
C ILE A 182 -3.43 -17.38 5.93
N ALA A 183 -3.67 -18.69 6.00
CA ALA A 183 -2.64 -19.70 5.72
C ALA A 183 -2.18 -19.66 4.25
N GLU A 184 -3.10 -19.45 3.31
CA GLU A 184 -2.74 -19.28 1.90
C GLU A 184 -1.84 -18.06 1.66
N ASN A 185 -2.19 -16.90 2.22
CA ASN A 185 -1.38 -15.68 2.08
C ASN A 185 0.01 -15.86 2.68
N GLN A 186 0.13 -16.58 3.80
CA GLN A 186 1.43 -16.91 4.41
C GLN A 186 2.27 -17.82 3.50
N ALA A 187 1.66 -18.85 2.91
CA ALA A 187 2.35 -19.73 1.97
C ALA A 187 2.80 -18.97 0.71
N LEU A 188 1.96 -18.08 0.17
CA LEU A 188 2.29 -17.25 -0.97
C LEU A 188 3.43 -16.26 -0.66
N ALA A 189 3.45 -15.69 0.55
CA ALA A 189 4.50 -14.75 0.99
C ALA A 189 5.88 -15.42 1.10
N THR A 190 5.94 -16.75 1.23
CA THR A 190 7.17 -17.53 1.45
C THR A 190 7.48 -18.53 0.33
N GLN A 191 6.66 -18.56 -0.74
CA GLN A 191 6.92 -19.38 -1.91
C GLN A 191 8.30 -19.03 -2.50
N ALA A 192 9.12 -20.04 -2.77
CA ALA A 192 10.38 -19.83 -3.48
C ALA A 192 10.12 -19.34 -4.91
N ILE A 193 10.61 -18.15 -5.24
CA ILE A 193 10.49 -17.55 -6.57
C ILE A 193 11.90 -17.37 -7.13
N PRO A 194 12.23 -17.97 -8.30
CA PRO A 194 13.54 -17.80 -8.92
C PRO A 194 13.88 -16.33 -9.21
N GLY A 195 15.14 -15.95 -8.98
CA GLY A 195 15.64 -14.60 -9.26
C GLY A 195 15.41 -14.16 -10.72
N GLU A 196 15.50 -15.12 -11.63
CA GLU A 196 15.30 -14.97 -13.07
C GLU A 196 13.89 -14.50 -13.42
N LEU A 197 12.87 -14.88 -12.64
CA LEU A 197 11.50 -14.41 -12.83
C LEU A 197 11.45 -12.89 -12.69
N TRP A 198 12.08 -12.33 -11.66
CA TRP A 198 12.09 -10.90 -11.40
C TRP A 198 12.82 -10.12 -12.51
N ASN A 199 13.91 -10.67 -13.03
CA ASN A 199 14.65 -10.09 -14.15
C ASN A 199 13.81 -10.08 -15.43
N GLU A 200 13.04 -11.14 -15.67
CA GLU A 200 12.12 -11.21 -16.81
C GLU A 200 10.97 -10.20 -16.69
N LEU A 201 10.39 -10.03 -15.49
CA LEU A 201 9.36 -9.01 -15.26
C LEU A 201 9.88 -7.58 -15.51
N LYS A 202 11.13 -7.29 -15.13
CA LYS A 202 11.78 -6.01 -15.44
C LYS A 202 12.00 -5.84 -16.94
N SER A 203 12.56 -6.86 -17.60
CA SER A 203 12.86 -6.83 -19.03
C SER A 203 11.60 -6.70 -19.89
N ALA A 204 10.48 -7.28 -19.44
CA ALA A 204 9.18 -7.16 -20.08
C ALA A 204 8.43 -5.85 -19.79
N GLY A 205 9.00 -4.94 -18.98
CA GLY A 205 8.37 -3.67 -18.59
C GLY A 205 7.15 -3.83 -17.68
N VAL A 206 7.00 -5.01 -17.05
CA VAL A 206 5.92 -5.28 -16.10
C VAL A 206 6.20 -4.61 -14.76
N ILE A 207 7.45 -4.65 -14.29
CA ILE A 207 7.91 -3.89 -13.13
C ILE A 207 9.00 -2.91 -13.53
N SER A 208 9.04 -1.74 -12.90
CA SER A 208 10.05 -0.72 -13.16
C SER A 208 11.46 -1.28 -12.91
N GLY A 209 12.43 -0.89 -13.74
CA GLY A 209 13.80 -1.39 -13.63
C GLY A 209 14.46 -1.11 -12.27
N ASN A 210 14.11 0.04 -11.67
CA ASN A 210 14.55 0.48 -10.35
C ASN A 210 13.74 -0.12 -9.19
N ALA A 211 12.66 -0.87 -9.44
CA ALA A 211 11.88 -1.49 -8.37
C ALA A 211 12.73 -2.55 -7.63
N PRO A 212 12.84 -2.49 -6.29
CA PRO A 212 13.44 -3.57 -5.53
C PRO A 212 12.68 -4.88 -5.74
N THR A 213 13.41 -5.98 -5.75
CA THR A 213 12.86 -7.33 -5.84
C THR A 213 13.29 -8.11 -4.61
N PRO A 214 12.52 -9.12 -4.17
CA PRO A 214 12.88 -9.93 -3.01
C PRO A 214 14.31 -10.46 -3.14
N ARG A 215 15.07 -10.40 -2.05
CA ARG A 215 16.38 -11.04 -1.98
C ARG A 215 16.17 -12.52 -1.68
N VAL A 216 16.74 -13.37 -2.55
CA VAL A 216 16.75 -14.83 -2.39
C VAL A 216 17.59 -15.24 -1.19
#